data_AF-S9ULP9-F1
#
_entry.id   AF-S9ULP9-F1
#
_cell.length_a   1.000
_cell.length_b   1.000
_cell.length_c   1.000
_cell.angle_alpha   90.00
_cell.angle_beta   90.00
_cell.angle_gamma   90.00
#
_symmetry.space_group_name_H-M   'P 1'
#
loop_
_entity.id
_entity.type
_entity.pdbx_description
1 polymer ?
#
loop_
_entity_poly.entity_id
_entity_poly.type
_entity_poly.pdbx_seq_one_letter_code
_entity_poly.pdbx_strand_id
1 'polypeptide(L)'
;MVDGVLHCIGNKTHLKRKFGTGFEVTVRVADRAEDVARLEEFFARAFPASQLLETRAGRLTYELPATVRLSNVFTQLEANHGALCLMDYNVSQTSIEQVFLRISEEAERREEAELQEKMEKAKKRGCCCCC
;
A
#
# COMPACT_ATOMS: atom_id res chain seq x y z
N MET A 1 -10.26 -1.36 -16.87
CA MET A 1 -11.72 -1.16 -17.04
C MET A 1 -12.34 -1.64 -15.76
N VAL A 2 -13.18 -0.82 -15.14
CA VAL A 2 -13.90 -1.12 -13.90
C VAL A 2 -15.34 -0.66 -14.16
N ASP A 3 -16.32 -1.48 -13.80
CA ASP A 3 -17.75 -1.22 -14.02
C ASP A 3 -18.11 -0.70 -15.43
N GLY A 4 -17.55 -1.32 -16.48
CA GLY A 4 -17.84 -0.90 -17.86
C GLY A 4 -17.18 0.42 -18.31
N VAL A 5 -16.46 1.13 -17.43
CA VAL A 5 -15.78 2.40 -17.72
C VAL A 5 -14.27 2.22 -17.84
N LEU A 6 -13.67 2.94 -18.79
CA LEU A 6 -12.21 2.93 -19.00
C LEU A 6 -11.52 3.92 -18.05
N HIS A 7 -11.04 3.44 -16.91
CA HIS A 7 -10.33 4.27 -15.92
C HIS A 7 -8.86 4.56 -16.26
N CYS A 8 -8.17 3.68 -16.98
CA CYS A 8 -6.75 3.82 -17.28
C CYS A 8 -6.36 3.19 -18.62
N ILE A 9 -5.43 3.83 -19.34
CA ILE A 9 -4.88 3.35 -20.60
C ILE A 9 -3.36 3.61 -20.64
N GLY A 10 -2.58 2.66 -21.14
CA GLY A 10 -1.14 2.78 -21.25
C GLY A 10 -0.42 1.44 -21.23
N ASN A 11 0.90 1.46 -21.41
CA ASN A 11 1.74 0.26 -21.26
C ASN A 11 1.96 -0.09 -19.77
N LYS A 12 2.42 -1.31 -19.49
CA LYS A 12 2.64 -1.84 -18.13
C LYS A 12 3.48 -0.89 -17.27
N THR A 13 4.56 -0.34 -17.82
CA THR A 13 5.47 0.56 -17.10
C THR A 13 4.81 1.90 -16.78
N HIS A 14 4.04 2.45 -17.72
CA HIS A 14 3.29 3.70 -17.52
C HIS A 14 2.27 3.54 -16.39
N LEU A 15 1.48 2.47 -16.43
CA LEU A 15 0.47 2.18 -15.42
C LEU A 15 1.11 1.99 -14.03
N LYS A 16 2.20 1.24 -13.94
CA LYS A 16 2.98 1.07 -12.69
C LYS A 16 3.57 2.37 -12.17
N ARG A 17 4.02 3.28 -13.03
CA ARG A 17 4.56 4.57 -12.60
C ARG A 17 3.47 5.55 -12.16
N LYS A 18 2.31 5.51 -12.80
CA LYS A 18 1.21 6.45 -12.55
C LYS A 18 0.32 6.05 -11.37
N PHE A 19 0.07 4.74 -11.23
CA PHE A 19 -0.86 4.18 -10.26
C PHE A 19 -0.20 3.22 -9.27
N GLY A 20 1.07 2.84 -9.51
CA GLY A 20 1.81 2.05 -8.54
C GLY A 20 2.28 2.91 -7.37
N THR A 21 2.30 2.30 -6.20
CA THR A 21 2.70 2.92 -4.94
C THR A 21 4.20 2.97 -4.75
N GLY A 22 4.94 2.09 -5.42
CA GLY A 22 6.40 2.11 -5.46
C GLY A 22 6.97 0.71 -5.44
N PHE A 23 7.42 0.29 -4.27
CA PHE A 23 8.11 -0.98 -4.07
C PHE A 23 7.48 -1.78 -2.94
N GLU A 24 7.47 -3.09 -3.08
CA GLU A 24 7.07 -4.04 -2.07
C GLU A 24 8.34 -4.71 -1.53
N VAL A 25 8.54 -4.63 -0.23
CA VAL A 25 9.65 -5.25 0.49
C VAL A 25 9.09 -6.38 1.31
N THR A 26 9.40 -7.61 0.94
CA THR A 26 9.07 -8.80 1.71
C THR A 26 10.29 -9.22 2.50
N VAL A 27 10.16 -9.37 3.81
CA VAL A 27 11.25 -9.78 4.70
C VAL A 27 10.82 -11.01 5.48
N ARG A 28 11.72 -11.98 5.61
CA ARG A 28 11.49 -13.20 6.37
C ARG A 28 12.40 -13.26 7.58
N VAL A 29 11.80 -13.52 8.73
CA VAL A 29 12.48 -13.76 10.02
C VAL A 29 12.09 -15.11 10.58
N ALA A 30 12.78 -15.55 11.63
CA ALA A 30 12.28 -16.66 12.44
C ALA A 30 10.91 -16.27 13.02
N ASP A 31 9.95 -17.21 13.04
CA ASP A 31 8.58 -16.99 13.53
C ASP A 31 8.53 -16.90 15.07
N ARG A 32 9.39 -16.07 15.65
CA ARG A 32 9.41 -15.71 17.07
C ARG A 32 8.82 -14.32 17.20
N ALA A 33 7.91 -14.13 18.15
CA ALA A 33 7.22 -12.86 18.36
C ALA A 33 8.18 -11.67 18.56
N GLU A 34 9.33 -11.92 19.21
CA GLU A 34 10.35 -10.90 19.45
C GLU A 34 11.03 -10.40 18.17
N ASP A 35 11.29 -11.28 17.21
CA ASP A 35 11.93 -10.90 15.94
C ASP A 35 10.96 -10.10 15.06
N VAL A 36 9.68 -10.51 15.04
CA VAL A 36 8.61 -9.82 14.32
C VAL A 36 8.46 -8.39 14.87
N ALA A 37 8.34 -8.23 16.18
CA ALA A 37 8.21 -6.93 16.81
C ALA A 37 9.43 -6.02 16.54
N ARG A 38 10.64 -6.59 16.57
CA ARG A 38 11.88 -5.85 16.26
C ARG A 38 11.91 -5.37 14.81
N LEU A 39 11.43 -6.20 13.88
CA LEU A 39 11.33 -5.85 12.47
C LEU A 39 10.29 -4.75 12.24
N GLU A 40 9.13 -4.83 12.89
CA GLU A 40 8.10 -3.77 12.84
C GLU A 40 8.63 -2.43 13.35
N GLU A 41 9.32 -2.42 14.51
CA GLU A 41 9.94 -1.20 15.04
C GLU A 41 11.00 -0.63 14.08
N PHE A 42 11.81 -1.51 13.49
CA PHE A 42 12.83 -1.10 12.53
C PHE A 42 12.20 -0.44 11.29
N PHE A 43 11.16 -1.04 10.70
CA PHE A 43 10.47 -0.46 9.55
C PHE A 43 9.78 0.86 9.91
N ALA A 44 9.14 0.95 11.07
CA ALA A 44 8.53 2.19 11.55
C ALA A 44 9.55 3.33 11.72
N ARG A 45 10.77 3.01 12.17
CA ARG A 45 11.85 4.00 12.37
C ARG A 45 12.60 4.34 11.08
N ALA A 46 12.97 3.34 10.27
CA ALA A 46 13.78 3.52 9.08
C ALA A 46 12.94 4.01 7.89
N PHE A 47 11.67 3.61 7.81
CA PHE A 47 10.75 3.90 6.73
C PHE A 47 9.37 4.31 7.29
N PRO A 48 9.23 5.51 7.85
CA PRO A 48 7.99 5.95 8.49
C PRO A 48 6.79 6.06 7.53
N ALA A 49 7.06 6.18 6.22
CA ALA A 49 6.04 6.19 5.19
C ALA A 49 5.71 4.78 4.65
N SER A 50 6.25 3.73 5.26
CA SER A 50 5.96 2.35 4.88
C SER A 50 4.59 1.91 5.42
N GLN A 51 3.92 1.02 4.69
CA GLN A 51 2.66 0.40 5.13
C GLN A 51 2.83 -1.10 5.20
N LEU A 52 2.40 -1.72 6.30
CA LEU A 52 2.37 -3.18 6.41
C LEU A 52 1.17 -3.72 5.61
N LEU A 53 1.44 -4.55 4.60
CA LEU A 53 0.41 -5.15 3.75
C LEU A 53 -0.03 -6.52 4.28
N GLU A 54 0.93 -7.38 4.63
CA GLU A 54 0.67 -8.76 5.04
C GLU A 54 1.73 -9.23 6.05
N THR A 55 1.29 -9.93 7.09
CA THR A 55 2.14 -10.70 7.99
C THR A 55 1.68 -12.15 8.01
N ARG A 56 2.57 -13.08 7.64
CA ARG A 56 2.25 -14.51 7.58
C ARG A 56 3.47 -15.38 7.89
N ALA A 57 3.41 -16.15 8.97
CA ALA A 57 4.43 -17.14 9.35
C ALA A 57 5.88 -16.61 9.27
N GLY A 58 6.15 -15.52 9.98
CA GLY A 58 7.46 -14.85 10.00
C GLY A 58 7.82 -14.09 8.71
N ARG A 59 6.90 -13.99 7.74
CA ARG A 59 7.07 -13.18 6.52
C ARG A 59 6.24 -11.90 6.62
N LEU A 60 6.90 -10.75 6.56
CA LEU A 60 6.27 -9.45 6.59
C LEU A 60 6.46 -8.77 5.24
N THR A 61 5.37 -8.26 4.67
CA THR A 61 5.36 -7.55 3.40
C THR A 61 5.03 -6.09 3.65
N TYR A 62 5.96 -5.20 3.34
CA TYR A 62 5.81 -3.76 3.45
C TYR A 62 5.71 -3.11 2.08
N GLU A 63 4.82 -2.14 1.97
CA GLU A 63 4.79 -1.21 0.86
C GLU A 63 5.62 0.03 1.17
N LEU A 64 6.52 0.37 0.26
CA LEU A 64 7.33 1.58 0.30
C LEU A 64 6.93 2.53 -0.83
N PRO A 65 6.87 3.84 -0.55
CA PRO A 65 6.58 4.83 -1.58
C PRO A 65 7.73 4.90 -2.59
N ALA A 66 7.40 5.20 -3.85
CA ALA A 66 8.37 5.34 -4.94
C ALA A 66 9.43 6.45 -4.71
N THR A 67 9.23 7.32 -3.72
CA THR A 67 10.19 8.36 -3.30
C THR A 67 11.41 7.78 -2.58
N VAL A 68 11.29 6.57 -2.02
CA VAL A 68 12.40 5.90 -1.32
C VAL A 68 13.36 5.32 -2.34
N ARG A 69 14.65 5.64 -2.18
CA ARG A 69 15.72 5.08 -3.02
C ARG A 69 15.96 3.62 -2.63
N LEU A 70 15.86 2.72 -3.61
CA LEU A 70 16.14 1.29 -3.42
C LEU A 70 17.52 1.05 -2.79
N SER A 71 18.55 1.81 -3.19
CA SER A 71 19.88 1.71 -2.59
C SER A 71 19.86 1.89 -1.08
N ASN A 72 19.10 2.87 -0.57
CA ASN A 72 18.95 3.07 0.88
C ASN A 72 18.23 1.89 1.54
N VAL A 73 17.23 1.29 0.86
CA VAL A 73 16.53 0.11 1.37
C VAL A 73 17.49 -1.06 1.55
N PHE A 74 18.26 -1.40 0.50
CA PHE A 74 19.24 -2.47 0.57
C PHE A 74 20.32 -2.18 1.63
N THR A 75 20.88 -0.97 1.67
CA THR A 75 21.89 -0.61 2.67
C THR A 75 21.37 -0.74 4.11
N GLN A 76 20.14 -0.28 4.38
CA GLN A 76 19.55 -0.38 5.71
C GLN A 76 19.26 -1.83 6.11
N LEU A 77 18.75 -2.66 5.18
CA LEU A 77 18.50 -4.08 5.43
C LEU A 77 19.80 -4.85 5.66
N GLU A 78 20.83 -4.63 4.85
CA GLU A 78 22.13 -5.30 5.00
C GLU A 78 22.86 -4.89 6.28
N ALA A 79 22.86 -3.60 6.62
CA ALA A 79 23.49 -3.11 7.85
C ALA A 79 22.83 -3.68 9.12
N ASN A 80 21.53 -3.96 9.07
CA ASN A 80 20.76 -4.48 10.21
C ASN A 80 20.46 -5.97 10.10
N HIS A 81 21.00 -6.68 9.10
CA HIS A 81 20.68 -8.08 8.81
C HIS A 81 20.92 -8.99 10.02
N GLY A 82 22.07 -8.84 10.68
CA GLY A 82 22.42 -9.61 11.88
C GLY A 82 21.60 -9.23 13.11
N ALA A 83 21.28 -7.94 13.28
CA ALA A 83 20.50 -7.45 14.41
C ALA A 83 19.02 -7.86 14.31
N LEU A 84 18.48 -7.94 13.10
CA LEU A 84 17.08 -8.31 12.84
C LEU A 84 16.89 -9.82 12.64
N CYS A 85 17.96 -10.62 12.69
CA CYS A 85 17.92 -12.06 12.44
C CYS A 85 17.18 -12.43 11.14
N LEU A 86 17.45 -11.67 10.06
CA LEU A 86 16.82 -11.88 8.77
C LEU A 86 17.26 -13.23 8.18
N MET A 87 16.31 -13.99 7.65
CA MET A 87 16.58 -15.20 6.87
C MET A 87 16.75 -14.87 5.39
N ASP A 88 15.79 -14.13 4.84
CA ASP A 88 15.82 -13.64 3.48
C ASP A 88 15.01 -12.34 3.35
N TYR A 89 15.28 -11.59 2.29
CA TYR A 89 14.48 -10.44 1.92
C TYR A 89 14.36 -10.36 0.40
N ASN A 90 13.23 -9.80 -0.06
CA ASN A 90 12.93 -9.56 -1.46
C ASN A 90 12.44 -8.12 -1.61
N VAL A 91 12.91 -7.43 -2.63
CA VAL A 91 12.38 -6.13 -3.03
C VAL A 91 11.87 -6.24 -4.46
N SER A 92 10.58 -5.99 -4.64
CA SER A 92 9.89 -6.06 -5.93
C SER A 92 9.16 -4.75 -6.22
N GLN A 93 8.94 -4.45 -7.49
CA GLN A 93 8.05 -3.34 -7.86
C GLN A 93 6.61 -3.82 -7.87
N THR A 94 5.67 -2.97 -7.44
CA THR A 94 4.24 -3.24 -7.45
C THR A 94 3.79 -3.93 -8.74
N SER A 95 3.07 -5.06 -8.63
CA SER A 95 2.55 -5.77 -9.82
C SER A 95 1.50 -4.92 -10.53
N ILE A 96 1.33 -5.18 -11.84
CA ILE A 96 0.23 -4.56 -12.58
C ILE A 96 -1.14 -5.02 -12.07
N GLU A 97 -1.20 -6.22 -11.51
CA GLU A 97 -2.39 -6.77 -10.85
C GLU A 97 -2.76 -5.95 -9.61
N GLN A 98 -1.77 -5.62 -8.78
CA GLN A 98 -1.95 -4.75 -7.61
C GLN A 98 -2.39 -3.33 -8.00
N VAL A 99 -1.84 -2.79 -9.11
CA VAL A 99 -2.31 -1.53 -9.69
C VAL A 99 -3.79 -1.62 -10.11
N PHE A 100 -4.19 -2.75 -10.70
CA PHE A 100 -5.58 -2.96 -11.14
C PHE A 100 -6.56 -3.09 -9.96
N LEU A 101 -6.18 -3.84 -8.93
CA LEU A 101 -6.97 -3.97 -7.69
C LEU A 101 -7.23 -2.60 -7.07
N ARG A 102 -6.18 -1.78 -6.91
CA ARG A 102 -6.32 -0.42 -6.38
C ARG A 102 -7.21 0.49 -7.20
N ILE A 103 -7.11 0.43 -8.52
CA ILE A 103 -7.97 1.23 -9.40
C ILE A 103 -9.44 0.81 -9.23
N SER A 104 -9.69 -0.48 -9.01
CA SER A 104 -11.03 -1.00 -8.73
C SER A 104 -11.54 -0.50 -7.37
N GLU A 105 -10.76 -0.66 -6.31
CA GLU A 105 -11.10 -0.19 -4.97
C GLU A 105 -11.33 1.34 -4.93
N GLU A 106 -10.53 2.11 -5.66
CA GLU A 106 -10.70 3.56 -5.73
C GLU A 106 -11.95 3.97 -6.51
N ALA A 107 -12.34 3.20 -7.54
CA ALA A 107 -13.59 3.43 -8.26
C ALA A 107 -14.80 3.19 -7.35
N GLU A 108 -14.83 2.05 -6.65
CA GLU A 108 -15.90 1.70 -5.69
C GLU A 108 -16.05 2.78 -4.62
N ARG A 109 -14.92 3.22 -4.02
CA ARG A 109 -14.94 4.26 -2.98
C ARG A 109 -15.45 5.62 -3.49
N ARG A 110 -15.21 5.95 -4.76
CA ARG A 110 -15.74 7.18 -5.38
C ARG A 110 -17.25 7.10 -5.55
N GLU A 111 -17.75 5.96 -6.02
CA GLU A 111 -19.19 5.72 -6.19
C GLU A 111 -19.93 5.82 -4.85
N GLU A 112 -19.38 5.22 -3.79
CA GLU A 112 -19.92 5.31 -2.42
C GLU A 112 -19.94 6.76 -1.92
N ALA A 113 -18.86 7.51 -2.11
CA ALA A 113 -18.77 8.92 -1.70
C ALA A 113 -19.77 9.81 -2.47
N GLU A 114 -19.96 9.57 -3.77
CA GLU A 114 -20.95 10.28 -4.58
C GLU A 114 -22.39 9.98 -4.14
N LEU A 115 -22.68 8.73 -3.77
CA LEU A 115 -23.98 8.36 -3.19
C LEU A 115 -24.21 9.08 -1.86
N GLN A 116 -23.21 9.10 -0.99
CA GLN A 116 -23.30 9.71 0.34
C GLN A 116 -23.48 11.23 0.25
N GLU A 117 -22.79 11.89 -0.69
CA GLU A 117 -22.96 13.32 -0.96
C GLU A 117 -24.38 13.64 -1.47
N LYS A 118 -24.93 12.81 -2.37
CA LYS A 118 -26.30 12.95 -2.88
C LYS A 118 -27.33 12.80 -1.76
N MET A 119 -27.15 11.85 -0.84
CA MET A 119 -28.01 11.67 0.33
C MET A 119 -27.94 12.86 1.29
N GLU A 120 -26.75 13.41 1.54
CA GLU A 120 -26.57 14.58 2.40
C GLU A 120 -27.22 15.84 1.80
N LYS A 121 -27.07 16.04 0.48
CA LYS A 121 -27.72 17.13 -0.26
C LYS A 121 -29.24 16.99 -0.29
N ALA A 122 -29.78 15.77 -0.43
CA ALA A 122 -31.22 15.50 -0.35
C ALA A 122 -31.78 15.83 1.04
N LYS A 123 -31.06 15.50 2.11
CA LYS A 123 -31.45 15.81 3.50
C LYS A 123 -31.43 17.31 3.80
N LYS A 124 -30.45 18.05 3.27
CA LYS A 124 -30.39 19.53 3.37
C LYS A 124 -31.51 20.22 2.59
N ARG A 125 -31.91 19.68 1.43
CA ARG A 125 -33.05 20.21 0.64
C ARG A 125 -34.41 19.95 1.31
N GLY A 126 -34.55 18.88 2.09
CA GLY A 126 -35.79 18.56 2.84
C GLY A 126 -35.98 19.33 4.15
N CYS A 127 -34.96 20.05 4.65
CA CYS A 127 -34.98 20.72 5.97
C CYS A 127 -35.13 22.25 5.88
N CYS A 128 -35.74 22.77 4.79
CA CYS A 128 -35.97 24.21 4.59
C CYS A 128 -37.48 24.56 4.58
N CYS A 129 -38.32 23.79 5.27
CA CYS A 129 -39.77 23.99 5.36
C CYS A 129 -40.28 24.24 6.79
N CYS A 130 -39.48 24.88 7.65
CA CYS A 130 -39.93 25.44 8.91
C CYS A 130 -39.50 26.92 9.01
N CYS A 131 -40.19 27.78 8.27
CA CYS A 131 -40.48 29.18 8.62
C CYS A 131 -41.84 29.51 8.01
#